data_AF-A0A358CQR0-F1
#
_entry.id   AF-A0A358CQR0-F1
#
_cell.length_a   1.000
_cell.length_b   1.000
_cell.length_c   1.000
_cell.angle_alpha   90.00
_cell.angle_beta   90.00
_cell.angle_gamma   90.00
#
_symmetry.space_group_name_H-M   'P 1'
#
loop_
_entity.id
_entity.type
_entity.pdbx_description
1 polymer ?
#
loop_
_entity_poly.entity_id
_entity_poly.type
_entity_poly.pdbx_seq_one_letter_code
_entity_poly.pdbx_strand_id
1 'polypeptide(L)'
;MTSPVSHYRIPCPSDHIVMVPARLLGEELICPQCNSRFVADFVASVEYSDEQTERAAYQWLVIAIGTVVVLITAGIIALTSQLLQ
;
A
#
# COMPACT_ATOMS: atom_id res chain seq x y z
N MET A 1 -11.16 4.28 -32.62
CA MET A 1 -11.46 3.58 -31.34
C MET A 1 -10.17 3.50 -30.53
N THR A 2 -9.86 4.52 -29.76
CA THR A 2 -8.68 4.53 -28.87
C THR A 2 -9.13 4.10 -27.49
N SER A 3 -8.97 2.81 -27.15
CA SER A 3 -9.13 2.37 -25.76
C SER A 3 -8.21 3.19 -24.87
N PRO A 4 -8.66 3.65 -23.69
CA PRO A 4 -7.78 4.29 -22.72
C PRO A 4 -6.74 3.25 -22.31
N VAL A 5 -5.51 3.41 -22.80
CA VAL A 5 -4.40 2.56 -22.40
C VAL A 5 -3.97 3.05 -21.03
N SER A 6 -4.33 2.30 -19.98
CA SER A 6 -3.74 2.50 -18.66
C SER A 6 -2.24 2.25 -18.76
N HIS A 7 -1.44 3.18 -18.26
CA HIS A 7 0.02 3.07 -18.18
C HIS A 7 0.40 2.96 -16.71
N TYR A 8 1.30 2.05 -16.40
CA TYR A 8 1.82 1.82 -15.06
C TYR A 8 3.29 2.19 -15.00
N ARG A 9 3.69 2.74 -13.85
CA ARG A 9 5.06 3.09 -13.54
C ARG A 9 5.73 1.90 -12.89
N ILE A 10 6.70 1.32 -13.58
CA ILE A 10 7.41 0.13 -13.11
C ILE A 10 8.88 0.51 -12.89
N PRO A 11 9.42 0.28 -11.68
CA PRO A 11 10.82 0.50 -11.39
C PRO A 11 11.66 -0.62 -12.01
N CYS A 12 12.71 -0.21 -12.71
CA CYS A 12 13.75 -1.06 -13.25
C CYS A 12 14.78 -1.39 -12.14
N PRO A 13 15.44 -2.56 -12.15
CA PRO A 13 16.48 -2.92 -11.16
C PRO A 13 17.67 -1.95 -11.09
N SER A 14 17.85 -1.12 -12.12
CA SER A 14 18.89 -0.08 -12.17
C SER A 14 18.35 1.32 -11.81
N ASP A 15 17.26 1.41 -11.05
CA ASP A 15 16.69 2.67 -10.52
C ASP A 15 16.12 3.61 -11.60
N HIS A 16 15.51 3.06 -12.65
CA HIS A 16 14.82 3.84 -13.69
C HIS A 16 13.32 3.58 -13.64
N ILE A 17 12.49 4.62 -13.73
CA ILE A 17 11.03 4.47 -13.83
C ILE A 17 10.63 4.40 -15.30
N VAL A 18 10.09 3.27 -15.73
CA VAL A 18 9.61 3.06 -17.10
C VAL A 18 8.08 3.06 -17.10
N MET A 19 7.47 3.78 -18.03
CA MET A 19 6.02 3.69 -18.25
C MET A 19 5.71 2.54 -19.18
N VAL A 20 4.99 1.55 -18.65
CA VAL A 20 4.60 0.35 -19.38
C VAL A 20 3.08 0.32 -19.51
N PRO A 21 2.52 0.11 -20.71
CA PRO A 21 1.08 -0.02 -20.88
C PRO A 21 0.58 -1.30 -20.20
N ALA A 22 -0.64 -1.27 -19.67
CA ALA A 22 -1.27 -2.37 -18.94
C ALA A 22 -1.29 -3.71 -19.69
N ARG A 23 -1.29 -3.64 -21.02
CA ARG A 23 -1.29 -4.80 -21.92
C ARG A 23 0.02 -5.57 -21.92
N LEU A 24 1.12 -4.94 -21.48
CA LEU A 24 2.46 -5.50 -21.39
C LEU A 24 2.87 -5.83 -19.96
N LEU A 25 1.92 -5.77 -19.01
CA LEU A 25 2.14 -6.22 -17.64
C LEU A 25 2.27 -7.75 -17.59
N GLY A 26 3.24 -8.24 -16.84
CA GLY A 26 3.56 -9.67 -16.70
C GLY A 26 4.50 -10.22 -17.77
N GLU A 27 4.91 -9.40 -18.73
CA GLU A 27 5.89 -9.77 -19.75
C GLU A 27 7.31 -9.34 -19.38
N GLU A 28 8.29 -10.02 -19.97
CA GLU A 28 9.71 -9.68 -19.84
C GLU A 28 10.05 -8.54 -20.81
N LEU A 29 10.42 -7.38 -20.27
CA LEU A 29 10.74 -6.18 -21.02
C LEU A 29 12.21 -5.79 -20.84
N ILE A 30 12.70 -4.94 -21.73
CA ILE A 30 14.04 -4.38 -21.69
C ILE A 30 13.92 -2.89 -21.42
N CYS A 31 14.65 -2.40 -20.42
CA CYS A 31 14.66 -0.98 -20.09
C CYS A 31 15.38 -0.20 -21.19
N PRO A 32 14.78 0.86 -21.77
CA PRO A 32 15.44 1.64 -22.81
C PRO A 32 16.59 2.53 -22.30
N GLN A 33 16.74 2.70 -20.98
CA GLN A 33 17.78 3.54 -20.38
C GLN A 33 19.06 2.76 -20.05
N CYS A 34 18.92 1.60 -19.43
CA CYS A 34 20.06 0.78 -18.97
C CYS A 34 20.17 -0.57 -19.68
N ASN A 35 19.24 -0.88 -20.59
CA ASN A 35 19.17 -2.15 -21.33
C ASN A 35 19.08 -3.40 -20.43
N SER A 36 18.75 -3.23 -19.15
CA SER A 36 18.54 -4.35 -18.24
C SER A 36 17.19 -5.00 -18.53
N ARG A 37 17.17 -6.33 -18.44
CA ARG A 37 15.97 -7.13 -18.61
C ARG A 37 15.22 -7.21 -17.28
N PHE A 38 13.92 -6.93 -17.28
CA PHE A 38 13.09 -6.96 -16.07
C PHE A 38 11.66 -7.40 -16.42
N VAL A 39 10.97 -7.99 -15.46
CA VAL A 39 9.56 -8.38 -15.63
C VAL A 39 8.69 -7.19 -15.25
N ALA A 40 7.79 -6.80 -16.15
CA ALA A 40 6.83 -5.74 -15.93
C ALA A 40 5.68 -6.20 -15.03
N ASP A 41 5.97 -6.59 -13.80
CA ASP A 41 4.94 -7.09 -12.88
C ASP A 41 4.12 -5.94 -12.29
N PHE A 42 2.79 -6.09 -12.27
CA PHE A 42 1.88 -5.15 -11.60
C PHE A 42 2.15 -5.09 -10.10
N VAL A 43 2.56 -6.21 -9.49
CA VAL A 43 2.93 -6.29 -8.07
C VAL A 43 4.20 -5.47 -7.75
N ALA A 44 5.07 -5.28 -8.75
CA ALA A 44 6.25 -4.42 -8.64
C ALA A 44 5.94 -2.96 -9.02
N SER A 45 4.73 -2.64 -9.45
CA SER A 45 4.35 -1.26 -9.78
C SER A 45 4.27 -0.39 -8.51
N VAL A 46 4.67 0.87 -8.64
CA VAL A 46 4.67 1.83 -7.53
C VAL A 46 3.25 2.01 -6.96
N GLU A 47 2.24 1.97 -7.82
CA GLU A 47 0.82 2.06 -7.46
C GLU A 47 0.38 0.95 -6.48
N TYR A 48 0.89 -0.28 -6.63
CA TYR A 48 0.59 -1.37 -5.70
C TYR A 48 1.23 -1.17 -4.32
N SER A 49 2.42 -0.56 -4.29
CA SER A 49 3.13 -0.30 -3.03
C SER A 49 2.42 0.75 -2.17
N ASP A 50 1.82 1.77 -2.81
CA ASP A 50 1.11 2.84 -2.11
C ASP A 50 -0.13 2.28 -1.39
N GLU A 51 -0.97 1.50 -2.10
CA GLU A 51 -2.17 0.87 -1.51
C GLU A 51 -1.84 -0.09 -0.35
N GLN A 52 -0.72 -0.81 -0.42
CA GLN A 52 -0.32 -1.72 0.66
C GLN A 52 0.20 -0.96 1.89
N THR A 53 0.94 0.13 1.70
CA THR A 53 1.41 0.97 2.81
C THR A 53 0.25 1.65 3.54
N GLU A 54 -0.77 2.10 2.80
CA GLU A 54 -1.98 2.67 3.38
C GLU A 54 -2.69 1.65 4.28
N ARG A 55 -2.89 0.40 3.81
CA ARG A 55 -3.56 -0.65 4.59
C ARG A 55 -2.79 -1.03 5.85
N ALA A 56 -1.46 -1.13 5.76
CA ALA A 56 -0.62 -1.38 6.91
C ALA A 56 -0.74 -0.25 7.95
N ALA A 57 -0.75 1.01 7.51
CA ALA A 57 -0.93 2.17 8.39
C ALA A 57 -2.29 2.15 9.11
N TYR A 58 -3.38 1.83 8.40
CA TYR A 58 -4.71 1.74 8.99
C TYR A 58 -4.81 0.64 10.07
N GLN A 59 -4.17 -0.51 9.87
CA GLN A 59 -4.24 -1.62 10.83
C GLN A 59 -3.57 -1.24 12.17
N TRP A 60 -2.41 -0.59 12.14
CA TRP A 60 -1.75 -0.11 13.35
C TRP A 60 -2.53 1.02 14.04
N LEU A 61 -3.15 1.92 13.26
CA LEU A 61 -4.01 2.99 13.77
C LEU A 61 -5.23 2.45 14.52
N VAL A 62 -5.94 1.48 13.96
CA VAL A 62 -7.15 0.91 14.59
C VAL A 62 -6.81 0.21 15.91
N ILE A 63 -5.69 -0.50 15.97
CA ILE A 63 -5.22 -1.15 17.21
C ILE A 63 -4.92 -0.08 18.28
N ALA A 64 -4.20 0.99 17.93
CA ALA A 64 -3.87 2.07 18.85
C ALA A 64 -5.12 2.82 19.36
N ILE A 65 -6.10 3.07 18.50
CA ILE A 65 -7.36 3.71 18.89
C ILE A 65 -8.16 2.77 19.80
N GLY A 66 -8.24 1.48 19.45
CA GLY A 66 -8.96 0.49 20.23
C GLY A 66 -8.42 0.35 21.65
N THR A 67 -7.09 0.32 21.84
CA THR A 67 -6.49 0.21 23.17
C THR A 67 -6.79 1.42 24.05
N VAL A 68 -6.75 2.64 23.51
CA VAL A 68 -7.10 3.86 24.25
C VAL A 68 -8.57 3.85 24.67
N VAL A 69 -9.48 3.47 23.77
CA VAL A 69 -10.92 3.39 24.08
C VAL A 69 -11.19 2.37 25.19
N VAL A 70 -10.54 1.19 25.12
CA VAL A 70 -10.66 0.14 26.14
C VAL A 70 -10.15 0.61 27.51
N LEU A 71 -9.00 1.29 27.56
CA LEU A 71 -8.45 1.80 28.81
C LEU A 71 -9.33 2.89 29.43
N ILE A 72 -9.87 3.81 28.61
CA ILE A 72 -10.78 4.85 29.09
C ILE A 72 -12.07 4.24 29.62
N THR A 73 -12.68 3.31 28.87
CA THR A 73 -13.92 2.65 29.31
C THR A 73 -13.71 1.82 30.58
N ALA A 74 -12.64 1.03 30.67
CA ALA A 74 -12.31 0.29 31.88
C ALA A 74 -12.07 1.23 33.09
N GLY A 75 -11.36 2.34 32.88
CA GLY A 75 -11.14 3.36 33.91
C GLY A 75 -12.43 4.02 34.39
N ILE A 76 -13.33 4.39 33.46
CA ILE A 76 -14.63 4.98 33.80
C ILE A 76 -15.49 3.97 34.59
N ILE A 77 -15.54 2.70 34.16
CA ILE A 77 -16.30 1.64 34.85
C ILE A 77 -15.76 1.41 36.27
N ALA A 78 -14.44 1.38 36.43
CA ALA A 78 -13.81 1.21 37.74
C ALA A 78 -14.02 2.42 38.67
N LEU A 79 -14.20 3.62 38.11
CA LEU A 79 -14.46 4.84 38.87
C LEU A 79 -15.93 4.92 39.29
N THR A 80 -16.86 4.58 38.40
CA THR A 80 -18.30 4.61 38.72
C THR A 80 -18.70 3.51 39.69
N SER A 81 -18.05 2.34 39.65
CA SER A 81 -18.29 1.28 40.62
C SER A 81 -17.91 1.69 42.05
N GLN A 82 -16.80 2.42 42.23
CA GLN A 82 -16.36 2.92 43.54
C GLN A 82 -17.27 4.04 44.08
N LEU A 83 -17.90 4.83 43.21
CA LEU A 83 -18.83 5.89 43.59
C LEU A 83 -20.23 5.37 43.97
N LEU A 84 -20.57 4.14 43.58
CA LEU A 84 -21.89 3.54 43.82
C LEU A 84 -21.91 2.58 45.04
N GLN A 85 -20.74 2.30 45.62
CA GLN A 85 -20.58 1.57 46.89
C GLN A 85 -20.49 2.53 48.08
#